data_AF-A0A088F349-F1
#
_entry.id   AF-A0A088F349-F1
#
_cell.length_a   1.000
_cell.length_b   1.000
_cell.length_c   1.000
_cell.angle_alpha   90.00
_cell.angle_beta   90.00
_cell.angle_gamma   90.00
#
_symmetry.space_group_name_H-M   'P 1'
#
loop_
_entity.id
_entity.type
_entity.pdbx_description
1 polymer ?
#
loop_
_entity_poly.entity_id
_entity_poly.type
_entity_poly.pdbx_seq_one_letter_code
_entity_poly.pdbx_strand_id
1 'polypeptide(L)'
;MKKILKNLNIGALIALISVVTMTVSWKNHEGKKATPTWYQVSLISPTGGNIATNQKIDGLYPGGAPSGSCNNLAGATCAVQLSDVLEPIDMPATVKEANDDGFTSQAFRQHQ
;
A
#
# COMPACT_ATOMS: atom_id res chain seq x y z
N MET A 1 -22.45 -38.02 -26.97
CA MET A 1 -21.46 -36.97 -26.62
C MET A 1 -20.18 -36.98 -27.48
N LYS A 2 -20.18 -37.54 -28.71
CA LYS A 2 -18.94 -37.68 -29.53
C LYS A 2 -18.79 -36.64 -30.66
N LYS A 3 -19.80 -35.80 -30.90
CA LYS A 3 -19.82 -34.84 -32.03
C LYS A 3 -19.37 -33.42 -31.69
N ILE A 4 -19.36 -33.05 -30.40
CA ILE A 4 -19.05 -31.68 -29.96
C ILE A 4 -17.54 -31.38 -30.03
N LEU A 5 -16.69 -32.41 -29.85
CA LEU A 5 -15.23 -32.28 -29.91
C LEU A 5 -14.65 -32.18 -31.34
N LYS A 6 -15.41 -32.52 -32.38
CA LYS A 6 -14.89 -32.54 -33.77
C LYS A 6 -14.89 -31.19 -34.48
N ASN A 7 -15.69 -30.23 -34.01
CA ASN A 7 -15.80 -28.89 -34.59
C ASN A 7 -15.22 -27.79 -33.68
N LEU A 8 -14.48 -28.16 -32.65
CA LEU A 8 -13.85 -27.18 -31.76
C LEU A 8 -12.63 -26.61 -32.48
N ASN A 9 -12.80 -25.43 -33.09
CA ASN A 9 -11.73 -24.70 -33.75
C ASN A 9 -10.63 -24.43 -32.72
N ILE A 10 -9.47 -25.08 -32.86
CA ILE A 10 -8.35 -25.02 -31.92
C ILE A 10 -7.96 -23.55 -31.64
N GLY A 11 -8.09 -22.66 -32.64
CA GLY A 11 -7.87 -21.23 -32.45
C GLY A 11 -8.86 -20.56 -31.48
N ALA A 12 -10.12 -20.99 -31.47
CA ALA A 12 -11.12 -20.50 -30.52
C ALA A 12 -10.85 -20.98 -29.09
N LEU A 13 -10.30 -22.20 -28.93
CA LEU A 13 -9.89 -22.72 -27.62
C LEU A 13 -8.71 -21.92 -27.05
N ILE A 14 -7.71 -21.62 -27.87
CA ILE A 14 -6.55 -20.80 -27.47
C ILE A 14 -6.99 -19.39 -27.10
N ALA A 15 -7.88 -18.78 -27.89
CA ALA A 15 -8.42 -17.46 -27.59
C ALA A 15 -9.19 -17.44 -26.26
N LEU A 16 -10.02 -18.46 -25.99
CA LEU A 16 -10.73 -18.60 -24.72
C LEU A 16 -9.77 -18.72 -23.53
N ILE A 17 -8.72 -19.53 -23.65
CA ILE A 17 -7.70 -19.67 -22.61
C ILE A 17 -7.00 -18.33 -22.36
N SER A 18 -6.64 -17.59 -23.41
CA SER A 18 -6.00 -16.27 -23.29
C SER A 18 -6.87 -15.23 -22.60
N VAL A 19 -8.17 -15.20 -22.89
CA VAL A 19 -9.10 -14.25 -22.26
C VAL A 19 -9.32 -14.60 -20.79
N VAL A 20 -9.39 -15.89 -20.46
CA VAL A 20 -9.52 -16.35 -19.08
C VAL A 20 -8.26 -16.01 -18.28
N THR A 21 -7.05 -16.29 -18.77
CA THR A 21 -5.82 -15.96 -18.03
C THR A 21 -5.66 -14.45 -17.80
N MET A 22 -6.04 -13.63 -18.78
CA MET A 22 -5.96 -12.18 -18.68
C MET A 22 -6.99 -11.61 -17.69
N THR A 23 -8.22 -12.15 -17.69
CA THR A 23 -9.26 -11.75 -16.71
C THR A 23 -8.96 -12.22 -15.29
N VAL A 24 -8.37 -13.42 -15.10
CA VAL A 24 -7.97 -13.89 -13.76
C VAL A 24 -6.79 -13.06 -13.24
N SER A 25 -5.84 -12.67 -14.11
CA SER A 25 -4.71 -11.80 -13.74
C SER A 25 -5.18 -10.44 -13.21
N TRP A 26 -6.16 -9.81 -13.85
CA TRP A 26 -6.71 -8.53 -13.41
C TRP A 26 -7.48 -8.66 -12.09
N LYS A 27 -8.32 -9.70 -11.96
CA LYS A 27 -9.09 -9.92 -10.74
C LYS A 27 -8.21 -10.28 -9.54
N ASN A 28 -7.07 -10.92 -9.77
CA ASN A 28 -6.06 -11.19 -8.74
C ASN A 28 -5.23 -9.94 -8.40
N HIS A 29 -5.07 -9.02 -9.35
CA HIS A 29 -4.44 -7.71 -9.14
C HIS A 29 -5.36 -6.75 -8.35
N GLU A 30 -6.68 -6.76 -8.62
CA GLU A 30 -7.67 -5.98 -7.86
C GLU A 30 -7.98 -6.57 -6.47
N GLY A 31 -7.83 -7.89 -6.31
CA GLY A 31 -8.10 -8.60 -5.06
C GLY A 31 -7.06 -8.32 -3.97
N LYS A 32 -5.86 -7.87 -4.34
CA LYS A 32 -4.90 -7.29 -3.40
C LYS A 32 -5.27 -5.83 -3.18
N LYS A 33 -6.43 -5.58 -2.57
CA LYS A 33 -6.63 -4.30 -1.89
C LYS A 33 -5.62 -4.24 -0.76
N ALA A 34 -4.47 -3.64 -1.04
CA ALA A 34 -3.88 -2.58 -0.23
C ALA A 34 -4.48 -2.53 1.17
N THR A 35 -4.02 -3.40 2.08
CA THR A 35 -4.47 -3.34 3.47
C THR A 35 -3.80 -2.09 4.06
N PRO A 36 -4.57 -1.05 4.43
CA PRO A 36 -3.97 0.18 4.88
C PRO A 36 -3.23 -0.06 6.18
N THR A 37 -1.95 0.27 6.20
CA THR A 37 -1.05 -0.12 7.27
C THR A 37 -0.48 1.10 7.97
N TRP A 38 -0.37 1.00 9.30
CA TRP A 38 0.17 2.06 10.13
C TRP A 38 1.69 1.94 10.20
N TYR A 39 2.34 3.06 9.92
CA TYR A 39 3.79 3.22 9.99
C TYR A 39 4.15 4.23 11.06
N GLN A 40 5.14 3.89 11.86
CA GLN A 40 5.74 4.80 12.81
C GLN A 40 6.57 5.84 12.04
N VAL A 41 6.33 7.12 12.33
CA VAL A 41 7.09 8.23 11.77
C VAL A 41 7.61 9.15 12.87
N SER A 42 8.81 9.68 12.67
CA SER A 42 9.41 10.70 13.54
C SER A 42 9.58 12.01 12.78
N LEU A 43 9.44 13.12 13.50
CA LEU A 43 9.73 14.44 12.93
C LEU A 43 11.23 14.63 12.76
N ILE A 44 11.66 14.94 11.53
CA ILE A 44 13.05 15.28 11.20
C ILE A 44 13.45 16.59 11.87
N SER A 45 12.54 17.56 11.91
CA SER A 45 12.73 18.83 12.62
C SER A 45 11.43 19.30 13.29
N PRO A 46 11.42 19.63 14.59
CA PRO A 46 10.19 20.09 15.28
C PRO A 46 9.57 21.34 14.66
N THR A 47 10.42 22.25 14.17
CA THR A 47 10.02 23.53 13.56
C THR A 47 9.38 23.39 12.19
N GLY A 48 9.57 22.25 11.50
CA GLY A 48 8.98 21.98 10.19
C GLY A 48 7.51 21.53 10.24
N GLY A 49 6.97 21.27 11.44
CA GLY A 49 5.60 20.83 11.64
C GLY A 49 5.32 19.40 11.12
N ASN A 50 4.09 18.95 11.29
CA ASN A 50 3.64 17.60 10.91
C ASN A 50 3.27 17.50 9.42
N ILE A 51 4.27 17.67 8.55
CA ILE A 51 4.12 17.60 7.08
C ILE A 51 4.92 16.42 6.52
N ALA A 52 4.45 15.84 5.41
CA ALA A 52 5.02 14.62 4.83
C ALA A 52 6.52 14.71 4.49
N THR A 53 7.02 15.90 4.13
CA THR A 53 8.45 16.17 3.86
C THR A 53 9.33 16.16 5.10
N ASN A 54 8.73 16.38 6.27
CA ASN A 54 9.42 16.51 7.55
C ASN A 54 9.17 15.29 8.46
N GLN A 55 8.58 14.24 7.91
CA GLN A 55 8.27 12.99 8.58
C GLN A 55 9.11 11.87 7.98
N LYS A 56 10.01 11.34 8.80
CA LYS A 56 10.79 10.16 8.48
C LYS A 56 9.98 8.93 8.88
N ILE A 57 9.92 7.92 8.02
CA ILE A 57 9.31 6.64 8.37
C ILE A 57 10.37 5.76 9.07
N ASP A 58 10.09 5.35 10.30
CA ASP A 58 11.02 4.55 11.10
C ASP A 58 10.71 3.05 11.02
N GLY A 59 9.48 2.68 10.67
CA GLY A 59 9.07 1.28 10.52
C GLY A 59 7.57 1.08 10.59
N LEU A 60 7.16 -0.19 10.65
CA LEU A 60 5.78 -0.57 10.98
C LEU A 60 5.44 -0.10 12.39
N TYR A 61 4.24 0.47 12.57
CA TYR A 61 3.77 0.89 13.88
C TYR A 61 3.55 -0.34 14.78
N PRO A 62 4.26 -0.47 15.91
CA PRO A 62 4.10 -1.59 16.81
C PRO A 62 2.83 -1.39 17.66
N GLY A 63 1.70 -1.96 17.24
CA GLY A 63 0.48 -1.93 18.03
C GLY A 63 -0.81 -1.97 17.21
N GLY A 64 -1.92 -1.62 17.88
CA GLY A 64 -3.22 -1.46 17.24
C GLY A 64 -3.39 -0.13 16.52
N ALA A 65 -4.65 0.28 16.30
CA ALA A 65 -4.93 1.57 15.69
C ALA A 65 -4.52 2.73 16.63
N PRO A 66 -3.62 3.63 16.20
CA PRO A 66 -3.24 4.81 16.98
C PRO A 66 -4.43 5.77 17.14
N SER A 67 -4.34 6.68 18.10
CA SER A 67 -5.39 7.65 18.42
C SER A 67 -4.82 9.01 18.80
N GLY A 68 -5.63 10.07 18.68
CA GLY A 68 -5.20 11.42 19.04
C GLY A 68 -4.48 12.14 17.91
N SER A 69 -4.33 13.45 18.07
CA SER A 69 -3.68 14.31 17.08
C SER A 69 -2.17 14.25 17.22
N CYS A 70 -1.48 14.16 16.09
CA CYS A 70 -0.03 14.18 16.05
C CYS A 70 0.57 15.37 16.81
N ASN A 71 1.57 15.10 17.64
CA ASN A 71 2.31 16.13 18.34
C ASN A 71 3.38 16.75 17.41
N ASN A 72 3.71 18.02 17.63
CA ASN A 72 4.71 18.78 16.87
C ASN A 72 6.08 18.84 17.57
N LEU A 73 6.28 18.11 18.66
CA LEU A 73 7.56 18.06 19.38
C LEU A 73 8.59 17.18 18.66
N ALA A 74 9.87 17.55 18.74
CA ALA A 74 10.97 16.80 18.14
C ALA A 74 11.07 15.40 18.74
N GLY A 75 11.25 14.38 17.90
CA GLY A 75 11.30 13.00 18.38
C GLY A 75 9.97 12.47 18.92
N ALA A 76 8.88 13.25 18.85
CA ALA A 76 7.55 12.72 19.10
C ALA A 76 7.16 11.82 17.94
N THR A 77 6.78 10.61 18.30
CA THR A 77 6.41 9.58 17.34
C THR A 77 4.97 9.76 16.91
N CYS A 78 4.77 9.87 15.60
CA CYS A 78 3.48 9.82 14.95
C CYS A 78 3.31 8.48 14.24
N ALA A 79 2.08 8.18 13.88
CA ALA A 79 1.72 7.03 13.10
C ALA A 79 0.96 7.50 11.85
N VAL A 80 1.40 7.05 10.69
CA VAL A 80 0.83 7.39 9.40
C VAL A 80 0.23 6.14 8.78
N GLN A 81 -1.02 6.24 8.35
CA GLN A 81 -1.65 5.18 7.58
C GLN A 81 -1.33 5.37 6.12
N LEU A 82 -0.65 4.40 5.52
CA LEU A 82 -0.44 4.34 4.08
C LEU A 82 -1.45 3.37 3.46
N SER A 83 -1.78 3.57 2.19
CA SER A 83 -2.73 2.73 1.45
C SER A 83 -2.33 1.25 1.45
N ASP A 84 -1.04 0.97 1.38
CA ASP A 84 -0.48 -0.37 1.24
C ASP A 84 0.63 -0.64 2.25
N VAL A 85 1.00 -1.92 2.36
CA VAL A 85 2.18 -2.35 3.10
C VAL A 85 3.42 -2.06 2.26
N LEU A 86 4.30 -1.19 2.76
CA LEU A 86 5.67 -1.01 2.30
C LEU A 86 6.51 -2.28 2.53
N GLU A 87 7.24 -2.72 1.51
CA GLU A 87 8.22 -3.79 1.65
C GLU A 87 9.45 -3.28 2.42
N PRO A 88 9.96 -4.01 3.44
CA PRO A 88 11.07 -3.52 4.27
C PRO A 88 12.36 -3.21 3.51
N ILE A 89 12.58 -3.84 2.35
CA ILE A 89 13.78 -3.67 1.52
C ILE A 89 13.74 -2.39 0.68
N ASP A 90 12.54 -1.94 0.33
CA ASP A 90 12.29 -0.76 -0.51
C ASP A 90 11.49 0.29 0.27
N MET A 91 11.67 0.33 1.60
CA MET A 91 10.93 1.23 2.45
C MET A 91 11.43 2.68 2.27
N PRO A 92 10.58 3.61 1.80
CA PRO A 92 10.95 5.00 1.63
C PRO A 92 11.36 5.63 2.97
N ALA A 93 12.32 6.54 2.93
CA ALA A 93 12.84 7.18 4.13
C ALA A 93 11.84 8.20 4.69
N THR A 94 11.01 8.79 3.83
CA THR A 94 10.03 9.82 4.22
C THR A 94 8.62 9.52 3.74
N VAL A 95 7.62 10.11 4.41
CA VAL A 95 6.21 10.02 3.98
C VAL A 95 6.02 10.69 2.61
N LYS A 96 6.81 11.72 2.28
CA LYS A 96 6.79 12.31 0.95
C LYS A 96 7.19 11.29 -0.13
N GLU A 97 8.30 10.58 0.06
CA GLU A 97 8.76 9.58 -0.91
C GLU A 97 7.73 8.46 -1.07
N ALA A 98 7.13 7.99 0.04
CA ALA A 98 6.03 7.03 -0.03
C ALA A 98 4.87 7.55 -0.90
N ASN A 99 4.46 8.80 -0.72
CA ASN A 99 3.42 9.41 -1.53
C ASN A 99 3.82 9.55 -3.02
N ASP A 100 5.07 9.92 -3.30
CA ASP A 100 5.60 10.05 -4.66
C ASP A 100 5.68 8.68 -5.37
N ASP A 101 5.94 7.60 -4.62
CA ASP A 101 5.95 6.20 -5.08
C ASP A 101 4.54 5.58 -5.21
N GLY A 102 3.49 6.35 -4.89
CA GLY A 102 2.09 5.95 -5.04
C GLY A 102 1.44 5.39 -3.76
N PHE A 103 2.17 5.32 -2.65
CA PHE A 103 1.66 4.92 -1.33
C PHE A 103 1.01 6.12 -0.63
N THR A 104 -0.25 6.36 -0.95
CA THR A 104 -0.97 7.55 -0.45
C THR A 104 -1.16 7.52 1.07
N SER A 105 -0.74 8.59 1.75
CA SER A 105 -0.96 8.81 3.18
C SER A 105 -2.41 9.21 3.45
N GLN A 106 -3.14 8.40 4.21
CA GLN A 106 -4.57 8.55 4.44
C GLN A 106 -4.90 9.21 5.78
N ALA A 107 -4.09 8.97 6.81
CA ALA A 107 -4.35 9.48 8.15
C ALA A 107 -3.06 9.63 8.96
N PHE A 108 -3.06 10.60 9.88
CA PHE A 108 -1.95 10.91 10.80
C PHE A 108 -2.48 10.89 12.23
N ARG A 109 -1.85 10.10 13.11
CA ARG A 109 -2.28 9.93 14.50
C ARG A 109 -1.09 9.83 15.44
N GLN A 110 -1.26 10.19 16.71
CA GLN A 110 -0.16 10.09 17.69
C GLN A 110 0.10 8.64 18.10
N HIS A 111 1.37 8.29 18.30
CA HIS A 111 1.74 7.04 18.99
C HIS A 111 1.29 7.13 20.45
N GLN A 112 0.57 6.12 20.94
CA GLN A 112 0.17 6.02 22.35
C GLN A 112 1.33 5.59 23.25
#